data_AF-D3LA53-F1
#
_entry.id   AF-D3LA53-F1
#
_cell.length_a   1.000
_cell.length_b   1.000
_cell.length_c   1.000
_cell.angle_alpha   90.00
_cell.angle_beta   90.00
_cell.angle_gamma   90.00
#
_symmetry.space_group_name_H-M   'P 1'
#
loop_
_entity.id
_entity.type
_entity.pdbx_description
1 polymer ?
#
loop_
_entity_poly.entity_id
_entity_poly.type
_entity_poly.pdbx_seq_one_letter_code
_entity_poly.pdbx_strand_id
1 'polypeptide(L)'
;MNNFPIRLDQYLVEKGLFKSRTQAQRAIKKGVVADTSNKIFNKSSFAVERETLFHLTEPVSDFASRGALKLEKAVEYFHFDLNKQIVIDIGASTSGFTDLSLRKGAKFVYAVDVGHDQLIGRLRQDDRVKNMEGYNFRYAKVADFLNPLSTRAVIDVSFISLKMILPSLYPILSEESEVVALFKPQFEVGKLNVEKKELLRRQLLFLQLLKN
;
A
#
# COMPACT_ATOMS: atom_id res chain seq x y z
N MET A 1 18.36 -16.97 -35.70
CA MET A 1 17.70 -16.95 -34.37
C MET A 1 16.23 -16.69 -34.63
N ASN A 2 15.33 -17.58 -34.21
CA ASN A 2 13.91 -17.45 -34.58
C ASN A 2 13.31 -16.18 -33.93
N ASN A 3 12.95 -15.21 -34.78
CA ASN A 3 12.35 -13.94 -34.37
C ASN A 3 10.84 -14.14 -34.13
N PHE A 4 10.49 -14.97 -33.13
CA PHE A 4 9.10 -15.15 -32.77
C PHE A 4 8.59 -13.90 -32.04
N PRO A 5 7.38 -13.40 -32.38
CA PRO A 5 6.81 -12.24 -31.71
C PRO A 5 6.62 -12.54 -30.22
N ILE A 6 7.13 -11.64 -29.38
CA ILE A 6 6.99 -11.70 -27.92
C ILE A 6 5.78 -10.86 -27.49
N ARG A 7 5.17 -11.18 -26.35
CA ARG A 7 4.10 -10.35 -25.80
C ARG A 7 4.67 -9.05 -25.26
N LEU A 8 3.97 -7.94 -25.49
CA LEU A 8 4.35 -6.62 -24.98
C LEU A 8 4.62 -6.63 -23.47
N ASP A 9 3.80 -7.31 -22.67
CA ASP A 9 4.04 -7.40 -21.21
C ASP A 9 5.33 -8.12 -20.80
N GLN A 10 5.79 -9.09 -21.60
CA GLN A 10 7.07 -9.78 -21.39
C GLN A 10 8.22 -8.95 -21.93
N TYR A 11 8.06 -8.38 -23.13
CA TYR A 11 9.05 -7.51 -23.76
C TYR A 11 9.46 -6.36 -22.84
N LEU A 12 8.50 -5.65 -22.24
CA LEU A 12 8.80 -4.49 -21.39
C LEU A 12 9.56 -4.88 -20.10
N VAL A 13 9.36 -6.09 -19.60
CA VAL A 13 10.12 -6.63 -18.46
C VAL A 13 11.52 -7.05 -18.91
N GLU A 14 11.63 -7.74 -20.05
CA GLU A 14 12.91 -8.17 -20.64
C GLU A 14 13.82 -6.98 -20.95
N LYS A 15 13.25 -5.85 -21.41
CA LYS A 15 13.96 -4.59 -21.65
C LYS A 15 14.19 -3.75 -20.40
N GLY A 16 13.77 -4.21 -19.22
CA GLY A 16 14.00 -3.52 -17.96
C GLY A 16 13.12 -2.30 -17.69
N LEU A 17 12.09 -2.05 -18.50
CA LEU A 17 11.13 -0.95 -18.24
C LEU A 17 10.25 -1.24 -17.02
N PHE A 18 10.07 -2.50 -16.65
CA PHE A 18 9.32 -2.91 -15.47
C PHE A 18 9.97 -4.08 -14.76
N LYS A 19 9.77 -4.16 -13.44
CA LYS A 19 10.33 -5.24 -12.59
C LYS A 19 9.51 -6.53 -12.64
N SER A 20 8.27 -6.47 -13.13
CA SER A 20 7.39 -7.65 -13.21
C SER A 20 6.36 -7.51 -14.33
N ARG A 21 5.88 -8.66 -14.82
CA ARG A 21 4.82 -8.70 -15.84
C ARG A 21 3.54 -8.03 -15.34
N THR A 22 3.21 -8.17 -14.06
CA THR A 22 2.02 -7.54 -13.46
C THR A 22 2.12 -6.00 -13.46
N GLN A 23 3.32 -5.44 -13.28
CA GLN A 23 3.55 -4.00 -13.38
C GLN A 23 3.39 -3.53 -14.83
N ALA A 24 4.01 -4.22 -15.78
CA ALA A 24 3.88 -3.95 -17.21
C ALA A 24 2.42 -4.01 -17.69
N GLN A 25 1.69 -5.06 -17.33
CA GLN A 25 0.26 -5.21 -17.66
C GLN A 25 -0.59 -4.04 -17.16
N ARG A 26 -0.28 -3.53 -15.96
CA ARG A 26 -0.99 -2.37 -15.39
C ARG A 26 -0.69 -1.09 -16.15
N ALA A 27 0.56 -0.84 -16.50
CA ALA A 27 0.97 0.32 -17.30
C ALA A 27 0.30 0.28 -18.69
N ILE A 28 0.32 -0.88 -19.35
CA ILE A 28 -0.38 -1.09 -20.63
C ILE A 28 -1.87 -0.78 -20.46
N LYS A 29 -2.52 -1.33 -19.43
CA LYS A 29 -3.95 -1.09 -19.18
C LYS A 29 -4.28 0.39 -18.88
N LYS A 30 -3.34 1.12 -18.27
CA LYS A 30 -3.45 2.56 -18.02
C LYS A 30 -3.25 3.41 -19.29
N GLY A 31 -2.79 2.82 -20.39
CA GLY A 31 -2.53 3.54 -21.64
C GLY A 31 -1.27 4.40 -21.61
N VAL A 32 -0.29 4.04 -20.76
CA VAL A 32 0.95 4.83 -20.59
C VAL A 32 2.17 4.21 -21.26
N VAL A 33 1.96 3.22 -22.13
CA VAL A 33 3.03 2.57 -22.93
C VAL A 33 2.81 2.93 -24.39
N ALA A 34 3.82 3.53 -25.01
CA ALA A 34 3.80 3.93 -26.41
C ALA A 34 5.04 3.46 -27.17
N ASP A 35 4.91 3.26 -28.48
CA ASP A 35 6.07 3.06 -29.38
C ASP A 35 6.70 4.39 -29.77
N THR A 36 7.79 4.36 -30.56
CA THR A 36 8.49 5.57 -31.04
C THR A 36 7.64 6.49 -31.93
N SER A 37 6.48 6.03 -32.42
CA SER A 37 5.52 6.84 -33.18
C SER A 37 4.43 7.47 -32.30
N ASN A 38 4.53 7.35 -30.98
CA ASN A 38 3.55 7.77 -29.99
C ASN A 38 2.20 7.03 -30.07
N LYS A 39 2.17 5.85 -30.68
CA LYS A 39 0.99 4.99 -30.64
C LYS A 39 0.87 4.34 -29.26
N ILE A 40 -0.26 4.55 -28.59
CA ILE A 40 -0.55 3.96 -27.27
C ILE A 40 -1.02 2.51 -27.41
N PHE A 41 -0.49 1.63 -26.56
CA PHE A 41 -0.87 0.22 -26.49
C PHE A 41 -1.64 -0.09 -25.20
N ASN A 42 -2.79 -0.72 -25.34
CA ASN A 42 -3.70 -1.07 -24.24
C ASN A 42 -3.90 -2.59 -24.05
N LYS A 43 -3.28 -3.43 -24.90
CA LYS A 43 -3.39 -4.89 -24.87
C LYS A 43 -2.06 -5.53 -24.47
N SER A 44 -2.01 -6.13 -23.29
CA SER A 44 -0.79 -6.75 -22.75
C SER A 44 -0.25 -7.93 -23.56
N SER A 45 -1.14 -8.62 -24.26
CA SER A 45 -0.80 -9.75 -25.15
C SER A 45 -0.50 -9.32 -26.59
N PHE A 46 -0.40 -8.02 -26.86
CA PHE A 46 -0.02 -7.53 -28.18
C PHE A 46 1.35 -8.11 -28.57
N ALA A 47 1.42 -8.69 -29.76
CA ALA A 47 2.62 -9.28 -30.32
C ALA A 47 3.56 -8.17 -30.81
N VAL A 48 4.80 -8.15 -30.32
CA VAL A 48 5.80 -7.15 -30.71
C VAL A 48 7.04 -7.82 -31.26
N GLU A 49 7.67 -7.17 -32.22
CA GLU A 49 8.99 -7.56 -32.71
C GLU A 49 10.05 -7.14 -31.71
N ARG A 50 11.17 -7.87 -31.66
CA ARG A 50 12.23 -7.64 -30.67
C ARG A 50 12.95 -6.30 -30.88
N GLU A 51 12.86 -5.78 -32.10
CA GLU A 51 13.44 -4.52 -32.57
C GLU A 51 12.54 -3.31 -32.27
N THR A 52 11.25 -3.52 -32.00
CA THR A 52 10.33 -2.41 -31.69
C THR A 52 10.73 -1.77 -30.37
N LEU A 53 10.94 -0.46 -30.33
CA LEU A 53 11.25 0.27 -29.10
C LEU A 53 9.98 0.87 -28.48
N PHE A 54 9.90 0.81 -27.15
CA PHE A 54 8.79 1.35 -26.37
C PHE A 54 9.30 2.32 -25.31
N HIS A 55 8.46 3.28 -24.97
CA HIS A 55 8.68 4.22 -23.89
C HIS A 55 7.41 4.39 -23.06
N LEU A 56 7.55 5.04 -21.89
CA LEU A 56 6.43 5.41 -21.04
C LEU A 56 6.06 6.86 -21.32
N THR A 57 4.78 7.11 -21.58
CA THR A 57 4.28 8.48 -21.79
C THR A 57 4.21 9.26 -20.48
N GLU A 58 4.14 8.55 -19.36
CA GLU A 58 4.14 9.08 -18.00
C GLU A 58 4.95 8.17 -17.07
N PRO A 59 5.52 8.69 -15.98
CA PRO A 59 6.14 7.85 -14.95
C PRO A 59 5.11 6.86 -14.38
N VAL A 60 5.36 5.56 -14.54
CA VAL A 60 4.52 4.56 -13.88
C VAL A 60 4.91 4.50 -12.42
N SER A 61 3.95 4.75 -11.53
CA SER A 61 4.22 4.65 -10.11
C SER A 61 4.77 3.28 -9.74
N ASP A 62 5.97 3.33 -9.18
CA ASP A 62 6.84 2.19 -8.83
C ASP A 62 6.50 1.59 -7.46
N PHE A 63 5.27 1.82 -6.97
CA PHE A 63 4.85 1.38 -5.63
C PHE A 63 4.97 -0.14 -5.47
N ALA A 64 5.48 -0.56 -4.32
CA ALA A 64 5.64 -1.95 -3.93
C ALA A 64 4.34 -2.78 -4.05
N SER A 65 3.16 -2.17 -3.81
CA SER A 65 1.88 -2.86 -3.92
C SER A 65 0.70 -1.95 -4.28
N ARG A 66 -0.46 -2.56 -4.61
CA ARG A 66 -1.73 -1.84 -4.79
C ARG A 66 -2.21 -1.14 -3.51
N GLY A 67 -1.70 -1.56 -2.35
CA GLY A 67 -1.98 -0.92 -1.07
C GLY A 67 -1.67 0.56 -1.12
N ALA A 68 -0.50 0.95 -1.66
CA ALA A 68 -0.06 2.35 -1.75
C ALA A 68 -1.14 3.30 -2.29
N LEU A 69 -1.88 2.90 -3.33
CA LEU A 69 -2.94 3.73 -3.94
C LEU A 69 -4.07 4.10 -2.97
N LYS A 70 -4.32 3.30 -1.93
CA LYS A 70 -5.35 3.60 -0.92
C LYS A 70 -4.88 4.73 -0.02
N LEU A 71 -3.64 4.67 0.47
CA LEU A 71 -3.06 5.71 1.31
C LEU A 71 -2.78 6.97 0.48
N GLU A 72 -2.40 6.84 -0.79
CA GLU A 72 -2.20 8.00 -1.68
C GLU A 72 -3.46 8.85 -1.79
N LYS A 73 -4.61 8.20 -2.01
CA LYS A 73 -5.91 8.90 -2.02
C LYS A 73 -6.24 9.54 -0.67
N ALA A 74 -5.91 8.88 0.44
CA ALA A 74 -6.16 9.43 1.77
C ALA A 74 -5.29 10.68 2.04
N VAL A 75 -4.01 10.64 1.64
CA VAL A 75 -3.09 11.79 1.68
C VAL A 75 -3.65 12.98 0.92
N GLU A 76 -4.14 12.75 -0.30
CA GLU A 76 -4.71 13.81 -1.14
C GLU A 76 -6.02 14.35 -0.58
N TYR A 77 -6.96 13.46 -0.21
CA TYR A 77 -8.31 13.84 0.18
C TYR A 77 -8.38 14.48 1.57
N PHE A 78 -7.63 13.95 2.54
CA PHE A 78 -7.63 14.45 3.92
C PHE A 78 -6.53 15.47 4.19
N HIS A 79 -5.70 15.80 3.19
CA HIS A 79 -4.48 16.59 3.39
C HIS A 79 -3.57 16.02 4.48
N PHE A 80 -3.51 14.69 4.57
CA PHE A 80 -2.76 13.97 5.59
C PHE A 80 -1.25 14.05 5.28
N ASP A 81 -0.54 14.93 5.99
CA ASP A 81 0.88 15.18 5.76
C ASP A 81 1.74 14.05 6.34
N LEU A 82 2.63 13.52 5.49
CA LEU A 82 3.61 12.49 5.83
C LEU A 82 5.03 13.05 5.84
N ASN A 83 5.25 14.27 5.36
CA ASN A 83 6.57 14.86 5.21
C ASN A 83 7.20 15.13 6.58
N LYS A 84 8.44 14.65 6.76
CA LYS A 84 9.22 14.73 8.00
C LYS A 84 8.57 14.09 9.24
N GLN A 85 7.48 13.34 9.05
CA GLN A 85 6.74 12.69 10.13
C GLN A 85 7.37 11.35 10.53
N ILE A 86 7.06 10.90 11.75
CA ILE A 86 7.32 9.54 12.21
C ILE A 86 6.03 8.74 12.04
N VAL A 87 6.08 7.73 11.19
CA VAL A 87 4.90 6.97 10.78
C VAL A 87 4.93 5.59 11.44
N ILE A 88 3.78 5.12 11.92
CA ILE A 88 3.55 3.71 12.20
C ILE A 88 2.59 3.12 11.17
N ASP A 89 3.04 2.09 10.45
CA ASP A 89 2.30 1.34 9.44
C ASP A 89 1.85 0.00 10.04
N ILE A 90 0.57 -0.10 10.41
CA ILE A 90 0.00 -1.27 11.08
C ILE A 90 -0.68 -2.17 10.03
N GLY A 91 -0.10 -3.35 9.82
CA GLY A 91 -0.45 -4.26 8.73
C GLY A 91 0.37 -3.96 7.46
N ALA A 92 1.67 -3.69 7.62
CA ALA A 92 2.55 -3.23 6.56
C ALA A 92 2.61 -4.19 5.35
N SER A 93 2.45 -5.51 5.57
CA SER A 93 2.35 -6.56 4.56
C SER A 93 3.41 -6.39 3.46
N THR A 94 2.98 -6.39 2.18
CA THR A 94 3.82 -6.16 0.98
C THR A 94 4.32 -4.72 0.82
N SER A 95 4.42 -3.98 1.93
CA SER A 95 5.09 -2.68 2.09
C SER A 95 4.50 -1.51 1.32
N GLY A 96 3.22 -1.59 0.91
CA GLY A 96 2.60 -0.56 0.07
C GLY A 96 2.49 0.80 0.76
N PHE A 97 2.03 0.81 2.01
CA PHE A 97 1.90 2.04 2.80
C PHE A 97 3.27 2.56 3.23
N THR A 98 4.13 1.69 3.78
CA THR A 98 5.53 2.00 4.10
C THR A 98 6.27 2.68 2.93
N ASP A 99 6.23 2.11 1.71
CA ASP A 99 6.91 2.69 0.54
C ASP A 99 6.37 4.09 0.21
N LEU A 100 5.04 4.26 0.21
CA LEU A 100 4.42 5.54 -0.06
C LEU A 100 4.80 6.58 1.00
N SER A 101 4.78 6.22 2.29
CA SER A 101 5.14 7.12 3.38
C SER A 101 6.55 7.67 3.20
N LEU A 102 7.54 6.82 2.91
CA LEU A 102 8.91 7.26 2.65
C LEU A 102 9.01 8.16 1.42
N ARG A 103 8.28 7.85 0.33
CA ARG A 103 8.26 8.68 -0.88
C ARG A 103 7.61 10.03 -0.67
N LYS A 104 6.64 10.12 0.25
CA LYS A 104 5.99 11.37 0.68
C LYS A 104 6.80 12.11 1.75
N GLY A 105 8.01 11.66 2.05
CA GLY A 105 8.98 12.38 2.88
C GLY A 105 8.98 11.98 4.35
N ALA A 106 8.35 10.87 4.73
CA ALA A 106 8.42 10.37 6.11
C ALA A 106 9.87 10.25 6.57
N LYS A 107 10.14 10.76 7.77
CA LYS A 107 11.47 10.72 8.39
C LYS A 107 11.80 9.31 8.88
N PHE A 108 10.79 8.58 9.36
CA PHE A 108 10.93 7.23 9.88
C PHE A 108 9.60 6.47 9.76
N VAL A 109 9.66 5.15 9.59
CA VAL A 109 8.50 4.26 9.54
C VAL A 109 8.71 3.02 10.41
N TYR A 110 7.83 2.79 11.37
CA TYR A 110 7.64 1.48 12.00
C TYR A 110 6.74 0.63 11.11
N ALA A 111 7.31 -0.38 10.44
CA ALA A 111 6.54 -1.29 9.59
C ALA A 111 6.13 -2.52 10.42
N VAL A 112 4.90 -2.51 10.94
CA VAL A 112 4.40 -3.54 11.86
C VAL A 112 3.52 -4.54 11.12
N ASP A 113 3.83 -5.83 11.25
CA ASP A 113 2.99 -6.90 10.72
C ASP A 113 3.04 -8.15 11.61
N VAL A 114 1.96 -8.92 11.60
CA VAL A 114 1.91 -10.22 12.31
C VAL A 114 2.55 -11.34 11.48
N GLY A 115 2.60 -11.18 10.16
CA GLY A 115 3.26 -12.09 9.24
C GLY A 115 4.79 -11.97 9.27
N HIS A 116 5.43 -12.80 8.46
CA HIS A 116 6.87 -12.86 8.28
C HIS A 116 7.24 -12.78 6.79
N ASP A 117 8.43 -12.27 6.50
CA ASP A 117 9.03 -12.23 5.16
C ASP A 117 8.15 -11.52 4.10
N GLN A 118 7.35 -10.53 4.53
CA GLN A 118 6.45 -9.73 3.70
C GLN A 118 7.10 -8.43 3.21
N LEU A 119 7.91 -7.79 4.07
CA LEU A 119 8.55 -6.52 3.73
C LEU A 119 9.57 -6.71 2.59
N ILE A 120 9.51 -5.87 1.55
CA ILE A 120 10.42 -6.02 0.39
C ILE A 120 11.87 -5.67 0.76
N GLY A 121 12.83 -6.32 0.09
CA GLY A 121 14.26 -6.23 0.45
C GLY A 121 14.82 -4.81 0.53
N ARG A 122 14.47 -3.93 -0.43
CA ARG A 122 14.90 -2.52 -0.41
C ARG A 122 14.45 -1.78 0.86
N LEU A 123 13.25 -2.06 1.35
CA LEU A 123 12.71 -1.38 2.53
C LEU A 123 13.21 -2.01 3.83
N ARG A 124 13.56 -3.30 3.83
CA ARG A 124 14.27 -3.91 4.97
C ARG A 124 15.65 -3.30 5.22
N GLN A 125 16.28 -2.80 4.16
CA GLN A 125 17.62 -2.21 4.19
C GLN A 125 17.60 -0.67 4.30
N ASP A 126 16.42 -0.04 4.34
CA ASP A 126 16.32 1.42 4.48
C ASP A 126 16.42 1.79 5.96
N ASP A 127 17.44 2.55 6.35
CA ASP A 127 17.68 2.95 7.75
C ASP A 127 16.53 3.75 8.37
N ARG A 128 15.62 4.27 7.55
CA ARG A 128 14.40 4.97 8.00
C ARG A 128 13.27 4.00 8.34
N VAL A 129 13.45 2.69 8.17
CA VAL A 129 12.42 1.68 8.41
C VAL A 129 12.85 0.73 9.52
N LYS A 130 12.02 0.63 10.56
CA LYS A 130 12.12 -0.45 11.54
C LYS A 130 11.13 -1.55 11.16
N ASN A 131 11.65 -2.68 10.70
CA ASN A 131 10.84 -3.87 10.44
C ASN A 131 10.42 -4.54 11.76
N MET A 132 9.11 -4.64 11.98
CA MET A 132 8.51 -5.27 13.15
C MET A 132 7.52 -6.36 12.72
N GLU A 133 8.00 -7.30 11.91
CA GLU A 133 7.30 -8.54 11.56
C GLU A 133 7.21 -9.51 12.74
N GLY A 134 6.21 -10.40 12.71
CA GLY A 134 5.88 -11.28 13.83
C GLY A 134 5.29 -10.55 15.05
N TYR A 135 4.94 -9.27 14.91
CA TYR A 135 4.47 -8.43 16.02
C TYR A 135 2.95 -8.28 15.96
N ASN A 136 2.27 -8.82 16.97
CA ASN A 136 0.82 -8.65 17.09
C ASN A 136 0.50 -7.30 17.75
N PHE A 137 0.13 -6.32 16.93
CA PHE A 137 -0.12 -4.95 17.37
C PHE A 137 -1.25 -4.81 18.41
N ARG A 138 -2.17 -5.78 18.51
CA ARG A 138 -3.17 -5.80 19.59
C ARG A 138 -2.52 -5.73 20.97
N TYR A 139 -1.33 -6.32 21.13
CA TYR A 139 -0.60 -6.37 22.39
C TYR A 139 0.54 -5.35 22.45
N ALA A 140 0.46 -4.30 21.63
CA ALA A 140 1.51 -3.31 21.53
C ALA A 140 1.79 -2.64 22.88
N LYS A 141 3.08 -2.47 23.19
CA LYS A 141 3.54 -1.75 24.39
C LYS A 141 4.22 -0.47 23.98
N VAL A 142 3.94 0.61 24.70
CA VAL A 142 4.53 1.94 24.46
C VAL A 142 6.06 1.86 24.34
N ALA A 143 6.70 1.08 25.21
CA ALA A 143 8.15 0.90 25.25
C ALA A 143 8.77 0.44 23.92
N ASP A 144 8.01 -0.25 23.05
CA ASP A 144 8.50 -0.76 21.78
C ASP A 144 8.62 0.34 20.69
N PHE A 145 8.03 1.52 20.96
CA PHE A 145 7.84 2.64 20.03
C PHE A 145 8.30 4.01 20.57
N LEU A 146 9.07 4.05 21.66
CA LEU A 146 9.46 5.31 22.32
C LEU A 146 10.47 6.17 21.54
N ASN A 147 11.26 5.57 20.65
CA ASN A 147 12.40 6.25 20.03
C ASN A 147 12.45 6.03 18.52
N PRO A 148 11.81 6.90 17.72
CA PRO A 148 10.99 8.06 18.12
C PRO A 148 9.50 7.73 18.29
N LEU A 149 8.76 8.55 19.04
CA LEU A 149 7.29 8.50 19.11
C LEU A 149 6.66 8.80 17.74
N SER A 150 5.54 8.16 17.44
CA SER A 150 4.87 8.28 16.15
C SER A 150 3.93 9.49 16.12
N THR A 151 4.08 10.31 15.08
CA THR A 151 3.24 11.49 14.82
C THR A 151 2.15 11.19 13.78
N ARG A 152 2.27 10.09 13.05
CA ARG A 152 1.27 9.62 12.07
C ARG A 152 1.07 8.13 12.21
N ALA A 153 -0.17 7.66 12.04
CA ALA A 153 -0.46 6.24 11.93
C ALA A 153 -1.31 5.92 10.70
N VAL A 154 -0.99 4.81 10.05
CA VAL A 154 -1.73 4.26 8.93
C VAL A 154 -2.07 2.80 9.22
N ILE A 155 -3.33 2.40 9.01
CA ILE A 155 -3.83 1.08 9.42
C ILE A 155 -4.54 0.37 8.26
N ASP A 156 -4.02 -0.79 7.81
CA ASP A 156 -4.64 -1.65 6.78
C ASP A 156 -4.69 -3.13 7.22
N VAL A 157 -5.23 -3.40 8.41
CA VAL A 157 -5.33 -4.76 8.96
C VAL A 157 -6.53 -5.55 8.42
N SER A 158 -6.45 -6.88 8.41
CA SER A 158 -7.55 -7.77 8.00
C SER A 158 -7.84 -8.78 9.10
N PHE A 159 -9.06 -9.34 9.14
CA PHE A 159 -9.50 -10.34 10.12
C PHE A 159 -9.50 -9.88 11.60
N ILE A 160 -9.39 -8.57 11.84
CA ILE A 160 -9.47 -7.95 13.15
C ILE A 160 -10.21 -6.62 13.03
N SER A 161 -10.98 -6.28 14.07
CA SER A 161 -11.67 -4.99 14.19
C SER A 161 -10.70 -3.90 14.64
N LEU A 162 -10.88 -2.68 14.12
CA LEU A 162 -10.17 -1.49 14.59
C LEU A 162 -10.38 -1.24 16.10
N LYS A 163 -11.50 -1.68 16.69
CA LYS A 163 -11.73 -1.60 18.14
C LYS A 163 -10.67 -2.32 18.97
N MET A 164 -9.98 -3.30 18.38
CA MET A 164 -8.92 -4.06 19.04
C MET A 164 -7.52 -3.47 18.80
N ILE A 165 -7.40 -2.50 17.88
CA ILE A 165 -6.13 -1.90 17.47
C ILE A 165 -5.98 -0.50 18.05
N LEU A 166 -7.04 0.32 17.97
CA LEU A 166 -7.00 1.72 18.38
C LEU A 166 -6.63 1.93 19.87
N PRO A 167 -7.10 1.11 20.84
CA PRO A 167 -6.72 1.28 22.24
C PRO A 167 -5.22 1.08 22.48
N SER A 168 -4.59 0.14 21.76
CA SER A 168 -3.15 -0.12 21.87
C SER A 168 -2.32 0.92 21.11
N LEU A 169 -2.89 1.52 20.06
CA LEU A 169 -2.26 2.62 19.31
C LEU A 169 -2.24 3.94 20.09
N TYR A 170 -3.34 4.30 20.75
CA TYR A 170 -3.50 5.59 21.41
C TYR A 170 -2.31 6.01 22.29
N PRO A 171 -1.76 5.16 23.19
CA PRO A 171 -0.64 5.57 24.04
C PRO A 171 0.73 5.60 23.35
N ILE A 172 0.84 5.13 22.09
CA ILE A 172 2.07 5.16 21.27
C ILE A 172 2.19 6.46 20.47
N LEU A 173 1.07 7.16 20.30
CA LEU A 173 0.97 8.36 19.50
C LEU A 173 1.41 9.61 20.28
N SER A 174 1.99 10.59 19.58
CA SER A 174 2.17 11.94 20.11
C SER A 174 0.84 12.69 20.25
N GLU A 175 0.83 13.76 21.05
CA GLU A 175 -0.38 14.58 21.31
C GLU A 175 -1.05 15.14 20.05
N GLU A 176 -0.27 15.55 19.03
CA GLU A 176 -0.78 16.10 17.76
C GLU A 176 -0.72 15.08 16.60
N SER A 177 -0.95 13.81 16.93
CA SER A 177 -0.93 12.74 15.94
C SER A 177 -2.19 12.69 15.08
N GLU A 178 -2.02 12.25 13.84
CA GLU A 178 -3.14 11.97 12.94
C GLU A 178 -3.14 10.50 12.55
N VAL A 179 -4.33 9.93 12.36
CA VAL A 179 -4.50 8.51 12.03
C VAL A 179 -5.38 8.35 10.79
N VAL A 180 -4.88 7.58 9.82
CA VAL A 180 -5.67 7.08 8.69
C VAL A 180 -5.89 5.59 8.89
N ALA A 181 -7.16 5.19 9.07
CA ALA A 181 -7.51 3.78 9.25
C ALA A 181 -8.47 3.29 8.17
N LEU A 182 -8.16 2.14 7.57
CA LEU A 182 -9.06 1.51 6.61
C LEU A 182 -10.14 0.75 7.33
N PHE A 183 -11.35 1.32 7.30
CA PHE A 183 -12.55 0.63 7.76
C PHE A 183 -12.95 -0.46 6.77
N LYS A 184 -12.94 -1.72 7.22
CA LYS A 184 -13.34 -2.89 6.43
C LYS A 184 -14.57 -3.52 7.07
N PRO A 185 -15.79 -3.16 6.65
CA PRO A 185 -16.99 -3.48 7.42
C PRO A 185 -17.16 -4.99 7.70
N GLN A 186 -16.70 -5.85 6.78
CA GLN A 186 -16.70 -7.32 6.96
C GLN A 186 -15.87 -7.83 8.15
N PHE A 187 -14.98 -7.03 8.73
CA PHE A 187 -14.19 -7.36 9.91
C PHE A 187 -14.66 -6.63 11.18
N GLU A 188 -15.59 -5.69 11.03
CA GLU A 188 -16.10 -4.84 12.11
C GLU A 188 -17.44 -5.34 12.64
N VAL A 189 -18.21 -5.98 11.76
CA VAL A 189 -19.48 -6.60 12.13
C VAL A 189 -19.22 -8.03 12.62
N GLY A 190 -19.52 -8.31 13.90
CA GLY A 190 -19.35 -9.65 14.48
C GLY A 190 -20.14 -10.73 13.73
N LYS A 191 -19.85 -12.01 14.02
CA LYS A 191 -20.37 -13.19 13.28
C LYS A 191 -21.88 -13.17 12.99
N LEU A 192 -22.69 -12.65 13.92
CA LEU A 192 -24.16 -12.59 13.81
C LEU A 192 -24.69 -11.65 12.70
N ASN A 193 -23.87 -10.73 12.18
CA ASN A 193 -24.29 -9.73 11.20
C ASN A 193 -23.78 -10.01 9.77
N VAL A 194 -22.98 -11.06 9.58
CA VAL A 194 -22.33 -11.36 8.29
C VAL A 194 -23.30 -12.04 7.29
N GLU A 195 -24.36 -12.70 7.79
CA GLU A 195 -25.36 -13.36 6.92
C GLU A 195 -26.21 -12.36 6.10
N LYS A 196 -26.29 -11.10 6.52
CA LYS A 196 -26.93 -10.03 5.76
C LYS A 196 -25.90 -9.28 4.91
N LYS A 197 -25.34 -9.96 3.90
CA LYS A 197 -24.47 -9.36 2.86
C LYS A 197 -25.06 -8.08 2.23
N GLU A 198 -26.36 -7.88 2.32
CA GLU A 198 -27.10 -6.72 1.79
C GLU A 198 -27.05 -5.45 2.65
N LEU A 199 -26.71 -5.53 3.95
CA LEU A 199 -26.81 -4.37 4.85
C LEU A 199 -25.60 -3.42 4.79
N LEU A 200 -24.49 -3.84 4.15
CA LEU A 200 -23.25 -3.07 4.06
C LEU A 200 -23.35 -1.80 3.19
N ARG A 201 -24.51 -1.53 2.59
CA ARG A 201 -24.76 -0.37 1.72
C ARG A 201 -25.28 0.88 2.42
N ARG A 202 -25.60 0.83 3.72
CA ARG A 202 -26.20 1.98 4.43
C ARG A 202 -25.20 2.69 5.34
N GLN A 203 -24.96 3.96 5.04
CA GLN A 203 -24.10 4.93 5.79
C GLN A 203 -24.38 5.01 7.31
N LEU A 204 -25.51 4.48 7.78
CA LEU A 204 -25.96 4.56 9.18
C LEU A 204 -25.14 3.74 10.17
N LEU A 205 -24.48 2.65 9.75
CA LEU A 205 -23.73 1.79 10.69
C LEU A 205 -22.40 2.44 11.15
N PHE A 206 -21.87 3.41 10.40
CA PHE A 206 -20.55 4.00 10.61
C PHE A 206 -20.45 4.83 11.90
N LEU A 207 -21.50 5.59 12.25
CA LEU A 207 -21.49 6.47 13.44
C LEU A 207 -21.69 5.71 14.77
N GLN A 208 -22.25 4.50 14.74
CA GLN A 208 -22.58 3.75 15.96
C GLN A 208 -21.38 2.98 16.53
N LEU A 209 -20.36 2.71 15.70
CA LEU A 209 -19.14 2.00 16.12
C LEU A 209 -18.12 2.90 16.82
N LEU A 210 -18.15 4.21 16.55
CA LEU A 210 -17.27 5.22 17.18
C LEU A 210 -17.77 5.71 18.55
N LYS A 211 -18.99 5.35 18.95
CA LYS A 211 -19.62 5.78 20.22
C LYS A 211 -19.56 4.74 21.34
N ASN A 212 -18.98 3.56 21.11
CA ASN A 212 -18.94 2.45 22.08
C ASN A 212 -17.56 1.81 22.19
#